data_AF-A0A662EIT6-F1
#
_entry.id   AF-A0A662EIT6-F1
#
_cell.length_a   1.000
_cell.length_b   1.000
_cell.length_c   1.000
_cell.angle_alpha   90.00
_cell.angle_beta   90.00
_cell.angle_gamma   90.00
#
_symmetry.space_group_name_H-M   'P 1'
#
loop_
_entity.id
_entity.type
_entity.pdbx_description
1 polymer ?
#
loop_
_entity_poly.entity_id
_entity_poly.type
_entity_poly.pdbx_seq_one_letter_code
_entity_poly.pdbx_strand_id
1 'polypeptide(L)' 'GRRFDLIFIGAPYSQGLTQEALKLLSHHNLLREGGLLVVEVHKSETLAPRYGDLVQIQDRDYGDSRLVFYEFVTGEGSA' A
#
# COMPACT_ATOMS: atom_id res chain seq x y z
N GLY A 1 -5.92 13.43 12.61
CA GLY A 1 -4.55 13.59 12.05
C GLY A 1 -4.62 14.05 10.61
N ARG A 2 -3.49 14.43 10.00
CA ARG A 2 -3.43 14.77 8.57
C ARG A 2 -3.56 13.50 7.72
N ARG A 3 -4.37 13.54 6.66
CA ARG A 3 -4.50 12.47 5.65
C ARG A 3 -3.90 12.89 4.32
N PHE A 4 -3.36 11.94 3.58
CA PHE A 4 -2.66 12.16 2.31
C PHE A 4 -3.44 11.61 1.12
N ASP A 5 -3.40 12.32 0.00
CA ASP A 5 -3.98 11.84 -1.27
C ASP A 5 -3.05 10.83 -1.97
N LEU A 6 -1.75 10.92 -1.68
CA LEU A 6 -0.70 10.12 -2.29
C LEU A 6 0.40 9.83 -1.27
N ILE A 7 0.78 8.56 -1.14
CA ILE A 7 1.90 8.10 -0.32
C ILE A 7 2.83 7.24 -1.18
N PHE A 8 4.14 7.42 -0.99
CA PHE A 8 5.17 6.56 -1.59
C PHE A 8 5.91 5.79 -0.50
N ILE A 9 6.15 4.50 -0.72
CA ILE A 9 7.01 3.67 0.13
C ILE A 9 8.12 3.09 -0.75
N GLY A 10 9.36 3.35 -0.37
CA GLY A 10 10.56 2.69 -0.89
C GLY A 10 11.42 2.20 0.27
N ALA A 11 10.82 1.43 1.19
CA ALA A 11 11.54 0.91 2.34
C ALA A 11 12.73 0.04 1.88
N PRO A 12 13.88 0.06 2.58
CA PRO A 12 15.03 -0.73 2.18
C PRO A 12 14.65 -2.21 2.04
N TYR A 13 15.00 -2.79 0.89
CA TYR A 13 14.58 -4.12 0.45
C TYR A 13 14.78 -5.20 1.52
N SER A 14 13.91 -6.21 1.50
CA SER A 14 14.14 -7.52 2.13
C SER A 14 14.14 -7.57 3.67
N GLN A 15 13.61 -6.56 4.36
CA GLN A 15 13.51 -6.56 5.83
C GLN A 15 12.09 -6.81 6.38
N GLY A 16 11.10 -7.07 5.52
CA GLY A 16 9.69 -7.24 5.93
C GLY A 16 9.00 -5.93 6.39
N LEU A 17 9.72 -4.81 6.37
CA LEU A 17 9.23 -3.49 6.78
C LEU A 17 8.09 -2.98 5.89
N THR A 18 8.08 -3.36 4.61
CA THR A 18 7.01 -2.98 3.68
C THR A 18 5.65 -3.43 4.18
N GLN A 19 5.52 -4.71 4.57
CA GLN A 19 4.23 -5.25 5.02
C GLN A 19 3.77 -4.62 6.34
N GLU A 20 4.71 -4.35 7.25
CA GLU A 20 4.40 -3.66 8.51
C GLU A 20 3.93 -2.21 8.25
N ALA A 21 4.62 -1.49 7.37
CA ALA A 21 4.22 -0.15 6.98
C ALA A 21 2.81 -0.13 6.36
N LEU A 22 2.49 -1.09 5.48
CA LEU A 22 1.15 -1.21 4.89
C LEU A 22 0.06 -1.44 5.94
N LYS A 23 0.33 -2.31 6.93
CA LYS A 23 -0.60 -2.55 8.04
C LYS A 23 -0.80 -1.29 8.89
N LEU A 24 0.28 -0.59 9.24
CA LEU A 24 0.22 0.64 10.04
C LEU A 24 -0.50 1.78 9.31
N LEU A 25 -0.22 1.96 8.01
CA LEU A 25 -0.89 2.96 7.17
C LEU A 25 -2.39 2.73 7.10
N SER A 26 -2.82 1.48 6.89
CA SER A 26 -4.24 1.13 6.91
C SER A 26 -4.84 1.35 8.30
N HIS A 27 -4.19 0.88 9.36
CA HIS A 27 -4.70 0.98 10.73
C HIS A 27 -4.88 2.44 11.18
N HIS A 28 -3.97 3.33 10.80
CA HIS A 28 -4.02 4.74 11.17
C HIS A 28 -4.83 5.61 10.19
N ASN A 29 -5.43 5.02 9.15
CA ASN A 29 -6.24 5.71 8.14
C ASN A 29 -5.55 6.98 7.61
N LEU A 30 -4.28 6.82 7.20
CA LEU A 30 -3.42 7.92 6.77
C LEU A 30 -3.67 8.36 5.33
N LEU A 31 -4.33 7.53 4.52
CA LEU A 31 -4.80 7.88 3.19
C LEU A 31 -6.23 8.41 3.25
N ARG A 32 -6.56 9.31 2.33
CA ARG A 32 -7.95 9.71 2.11
C ARG A 32 -8.67 8.58 1.39
N GLU A 33 -10.00 8.57 1.45
CA GLU A 33 -10.80 7.77 0.52
C GLU A 33 -10.39 8.06 -0.92
N GLY A 34 -10.17 7.01 -1.71
CA GLY A 34 -9.66 7.11 -3.07
C GLY A 34 -8.18 7.55 -3.18
N GLY A 35 -7.49 7.69 -2.04
CA GLY A 35 -6.07 8.02 -2.00
C GLY A 35 -5.20 6.86 -2.49
N LEU A 36 -4.09 7.20 -3.14
CA LEU A 36 -3.19 6.25 -3.78
C LEU A 36 -1.94 6.00 -2.92
N LEU A 37 -1.59 4.73 -2.78
CA LEU A 37 -0.34 4.28 -2.19
C LEU A 37 0.49 3.56 -3.23
N VAL A 38 1.71 4.04 -3.45
CA VAL A 38 2.66 3.43 -4.39
C VAL A 38 3.80 2.82 -3.60
N VAL A 39 4.04 1.53 -3.79
CA VAL A 39 5.06 0.77 -3.09
C VAL A 39 6.07 0.26 -4.12
N GLU A 40 7.32 0.62 -3.95
CA GLU A 40 8.41 -0.01 -4.68
C GLU A 40 8.98 -1.17 -3.86
N VAL A 41 9.06 -2.34 -4.49
CA VAL A 41 9.68 -3.55 -3.92
C VAL A 41 10.55 -4.25 -4.95
N HIS A 42 11.41 -5.17 -4.51
CA HIS A 42 12.08 -6.08 -5.44
C HIS A 42 11.05 -7.08 -6.00
N LYS A 43 11.21 -7.52 -7.26
CA LYS A 43 10.26 -8.44 -7.93
C LYS A 43 10.03 -9.77 -7.21
N SER A 44 10.97 -10.20 -6.37
CA SER A 44 10.84 -11.44 -5.59
C SER A 44 10.10 -11.26 -4.27
N GLU A 45 9.83 -10.02 -3.85
CA GLU A 45 9.07 -9.75 -2.63
C GLU A 45 7.59 -9.97 -2.92
N THR A 46 6.88 -10.65 -2.03
CA THR A 46 5.43 -10.88 -2.18
C THR A 46 4.66 -9.93 -1.28
N LEU A 47 3.75 -9.16 -1.87
CA LEU A 47 2.76 -8.38 -1.14
C LEU A 47 1.38 -9.02 -1.28
N ALA A 48 0.56 -8.88 -0.25
CA ALA A 48 -0.82 -9.33 -0.29
C ALA A 48 -1.68 -8.36 -1.12
N PRO A 49 -2.76 -8.85 -1.77
CA PRO A 49 -3.67 -7.98 -2.51
C PRO A 49 -4.48 -7.06 -1.60
N ARG A 50 -4.47 -7.27 -0.27
CA ARG A 50 -5.20 -6.46 0.70
C ARG A 50 -4.48 -6.34 2.04
N TYR A 51 -4.47 -5.12 2.58
CA TYR A 51 -4.03 -4.80 3.94
C TYR A 51 -5.07 -3.91 4.60
N GLY A 52 -6.01 -4.49 5.35
CA GLY A 52 -7.15 -3.76 5.91
C GLY A 52 -7.99 -3.13 4.79
N ASP A 53 -8.04 -1.80 4.77
CA ASP A 53 -8.78 -1.01 3.78
C ASP A 53 -7.93 -0.59 2.57
N LEU A 54 -6.66 -0.99 2.53
CA LEU A 54 -5.82 -0.85 1.34
C LEU A 54 -6.03 -2.05 0.43
N VAL A 55 -6.54 -1.81 -0.77
CA VAL A 55 -6.79 -2.83 -1.80
C VAL A 55 -5.86 -2.59 -2.97
N GLN A 56 -5.16 -3.64 -3.40
CA GLN A 56 -4.27 -3.58 -4.56
C GLN A 56 -5.10 -3.35 -5.82
N ILE A 57 -4.74 -2.32 -6.58
CA ILE A 57 -5.40 -1.98 -7.85
C ILE A 57 -4.50 -2.21 -9.06
N GLN A 58 -3.18 -2.24 -8.85
CA GLN A 58 -2.23 -2.45 -9.94
C GLN A 58 -0.90 -3.01 -9.44
N ASP A 59 -0.23 -3.77 -10.31
CA ASP A 59 1.12 -4.28 -10.13
C ASP A 59 1.88 -4.17 -11.46
N ARG A 60 3.13 -3.68 -11.42
CA ARG A 60 3.96 -3.43 -12.61
C ARG A 60 5.41 -3.81 -12.36
N ASP A 61 5.95 -4.68 -13.21
CA ASP A 61 7.36 -5.06 -13.17
C ASP A 61 8.24 -4.11 -14.01
N TYR A 62 9.40 -3.74 -13.45
CA TYR A 62 10.41 -2.89 -14.06
C TYR A 62 11.81 -3.44 -13.77
N GLY A 63 12.24 -4.41 -14.58
CA GLY A 63 13.55 -5.06 -14.40
C GLY A 63 13.58 -5.89 -13.12
N ASP A 64 14.33 -5.44 -12.12
CA ASP A 64 14.40 -6.07 -10.79
C ASP A 64 13.48 -5.40 -9.75
N SER A 65 12.97 -4.20 -10.06
CA SER A 65 11.97 -3.50 -9.24
C SER A 65 10.55 -3.83 -9.69
N ARG A 66 9.60 -3.68 -8.78
CA ARG A 66 8.17 -3.81 -9.02
C ARG A 66 7.43 -2.70 -8.27
N LEU A 67 6.51 -2.03 -8.95
CA LEU A 67 5.64 -1.01 -8.37
C LEU A 67 4.24 -1.60 -8.14
N VAL A 68 3.83 -1.62 -6.87
CA VAL A 68 2.51 -2.09 -6.44
C VAL A 68 1.69 -0.90 -5.96
N PHE A 69 0.47 -0.80 -6.45
CA PHE A 69 -0.44 0.31 -6.22
C PHE A 69 -1.61 -0.17 -5.38
N TYR A 70 -1.88 0.53 -4.28
CA TYR A 70 -3.04 0.30 -3.43
C TYR A 70 -3.91 1.55 -3.36
N GLU A 71 -5.21 1.34 -3.26
CA GLU A 71 -6.20 2.40 -2.99
C GLU A 71 -6.85 2.17 -1.63
N PHE A 72 -7.16 3.26 -0.92
CA PHE A 72 -7.91 3.19 0.32
C PHE A 72 -9.42 3.17 0.02
N VAL A 73 -10.07 2.04 0.30
CA VAL A 73 -11.52 1.87 0.14
C VAL A 73 -12.22 2.01 1.48
N THR A 74 -13.12 2.98 1.60
CA THR A 74 -14.03 3.03 2.76
C THR A 74 -15.17 2.06 2.50
N GLY A 75 -15.38 1.09 3.40
CA GLY A 75 -16.56 0.25 3.32
C GLY A 75 -17.84 1.08 3.51
N GLU A 76 -18.65 1.23 2.47
CA GLU A 76 -20.09 1.33 2.67
C GLU A 76 -20.57 -0.05 3.17
N GLY A 77 -20.79 -0.20 4.48
CA GLY A 77 -21.31 -1.47 5.02
C GLY A 77 -20.98 -1.79 6.48
N SER A 78 -21.35 -0.90 7.39
CA SER A 78 -21.77 -1.29 8.75
C SER A 78 -22.76 -0.23 9.23
N ALA A 79 -23.96 -0.30 8.67
CA ALA A 79 -25.18 0.15 9.31
C ALA A 79 -25.89 -1.08 9.86
#